data_AF-A0A506UUA6-F1
#
_entry.id   AF-A0A506UUA6-F1
#
_cell.length_a   1.000
_cell.length_b   1.000
_cell.length_c   1.000
_cell.angle_alpha   90.00
_cell.angle_beta   90.00
_cell.angle_gamma   90.00
#
_symmetry.space_group_name_H-M   'P 1'
#
loop_
_entity.id
_entity.type
_entity.pdbx_description
1 polymer ?
#
loop_
_entity_poly.entity_id
_entity_poly.type
_entity_poly.pdbx_seq_one_letter_code
_entity_poly.pdbx_strand_id
1 'polypeptide(L)'
;AGQGYGGVQIPRVGDEVIVDFINGDPDRPIITGRVYNEASMPPWGLPGAATQMGFMSRTKDGTPANANMLRFEDKAGAEQVFIQAERNMDTSVKNDESHSVGANRTKNVAGNETT
;
A
#
# COMPACT_ATOMS: atom_id res chain seq x y z
N ALA A 1 -1.81 17.00 -4.84
CA ALA A 1 -1.93 17.39 -3.41
C ALA A 1 -3.01 18.45 -3.30
N GLY A 2 -3.96 18.28 -2.39
CA GLY A 2 -4.99 19.26 -2.10
C GLY A 2 -4.63 20.14 -0.90
N GLN A 3 -5.43 21.18 -0.64
CA GLN A 3 -5.30 22.01 0.57
C GLN A 3 -5.78 21.24 1.81
N GLY A 4 -4.93 20.35 2.33
CA GLY A 4 -5.21 19.55 3.53
C GLY A 4 -5.67 18.11 3.27
N TYR A 5 -5.58 17.61 2.03
CA TYR A 5 -5.94 16.23 1.68
C TYR A 5 -5.08 15.65 0.54
N GLY A 6 -5.01 14.32 0.45
CA GLY A 6 -4.32 13.60 -0.63
C GLY A 6 -3.49 12.42 -0.12
N GLY A 7 -2.84 11.72 -1.05
CA GLY A 7 -1.85 10.69 -0.73
C GLY A 7 -0.47 11.31 -0.49
N VAL A 8 0.24 10.83 0.52
CA VAL A 8 1.62 11.22 0.81
C VAL A 8 2.42 9.96 1.09
N GLN A 9 3.48 9.75 0.31
CA GLN A 9 4.45 8.68 0.53
C GLN A 9 5.85 9.28 0.49
N ILE A 10 6.41 9.55 1.67
CA ILE A 10 7.72 10.17 1.81
C ILE A 10 8.81 9.17 1.38
N PRO A 11 9.71 9.52 0.44
CA PRO A 11 10.89 8.72 0.15
C PRO A 11 11.75 8.49 1.40
N ARG A 12 12.26 7.28 1.58
CA ARG A 12 13.20 6.91 2.64
C ARG A 12 14.63 7.00 2.12
N VAL A 13 15.57 7.12 3.05
CA VAL A 13 17.00 7.03 2.72
C VAL A 13 17.28 5.70 2.03
N GLY A 14 17.92 5.75 0.86
CA GLY A 14 18.21 4.58 0.01
C GLY A 14 17.20 4.33 -1.11
N ASP A 15 16.04 4.99 -1.10
CA ASP A 15 15.09 4.91 -2.21
C ASP A 15 15.64 5.65 -3.44
N GLU A 16 15.49 5.05 -4.63
CA GLU A 16 15.75 5.74 -5.89
C GLU A 16 14.56 6.63 -6.29
N VAL A 17 14.88 7.87 -6.66
CA VAL A 17 13.90 8.90 -7.01
C VAL A 17 14.25 9.54 -8.35
N ILE A 18 13.23 10.01 -9.06
CA ILE A 18 13.40 10.83 -10.25
C ILE A 18 13.40 12.30 -9.79
N VAL A 19 14.50 12.99 -10.07
CA VAL A 19 14.64 14.43 -9.85
C VAL A 19 14.47 15.14 -11.18
N ASP A 20 13.52 16.06 -11.22
CA ASP A 20 13.36 17.04 -12.28
C ASP A 20 13.80 18.42 -11.78
N PHE A 21 13.95 19.37 -12.69
CA PHE A 21 14.44 20.71 -12.40
C PHE A 21 13.46 21.75 -12.94
N ILE A 22 12.96 22.64 -12.08
CA ILE A 22 11.91 23.59 -12.46
C ILE A 22 12.45 24.53 -13.55
N ASN A 23 11.81 24.53 -14.73
CA ASN A 23 12.28 25.25 -15.93
C ASN A 23 13.70 24.86 -16.39
N GLY A 24 14.17 23.66 -16.03
CA GLY A 24 15.53 23.21 -16.33
C GLY A 24 16.62 23.87 -15.50
N ASP A 25 16.25 24.61 -14.43
CA ASP A 25 17.21 25.26 -13.54
C ASP A 25 17.82 24.24 -12.56
N PRO A 26 19.12 23.89 -12.68
CA PRO A 26 19.77 22.88 -11.84
C PRO A 26 19.76 23.23 -10.34
N ASP A 27 19.59 24.51 -9.99
CA ASP A 27 19.52 24.95 -8.60
C ASP A 27 18.10 24.84 -8.01
N ARG A 28 17.13 24.36 -8.79
CA ARG A 28 15.72 24.20 -8.38
C ARG A 28 15.20 22.78 -8.60
N PRO A 29 15.77 21.78 -7.90
CA PRO A 29 15.36 20.40 -8.02
C PRO A 29 13.97 20.15 -7.41
N ILE A 30 13.24 19.17 -7.96
CA ILE A 30 11.98 18.65 -7.46
C ILE A 30 11.90 17.13 -7.70
N ILE A 31 11.41 16.39 -6.71
CA ILE A 31 11.17 14.95 -6.86
C ILE A 31 9.83 14.74 -7.56
N THR A 32 9.82 14.05 -8.69
CA THR A 32 8.62 13.81 -9.51
C THR A 32 8.17 12.35 -9.55
N GLY A 33 9.04 11.42 -9.16
CA GLY A 33 8.75 10.01 -9.20
C GLY A 33 9.66 9.16 -8.34
N ARG A 34 9.29 7.89 -8.21
CA ARG A 34 10.07 6.83 -7.56
C ARG A 34 10.13 5.64 -8.49
N VAL A 35 11.24 4.93 -8.47
CA VAL A 35 11.47 3.76 -9.31
C VAL A 35 12.01 2.59 -8.49
N TYR A 36 11.74 1.38 -8.98
CA TYR A 36 12.38 0.17 -8.46
C TYR A 36 13.67 -0.09 -9.23
N ASN A 37 14.62 -0.75 -8.58
CA ASN A 37 15.92 -1.14 -9.14
C ASN A 37 16.38 -2.47 -8.53
N GLU A 38 17.59 -2.94 -8.84
CA GLU A 38 18.12 -4.21 -8.33
C GLU A 38 18.25 -4.24 -6.79
N ALA A 39 18.63 -3.12 -6.17
CA ALA A 39 18.74 -3.00 -4.71
C ALA A 39 17.38 -2.85 -4.02
N SER A 40 16.37 -2.38 -4.75
CA SER A 40 15.01 -2.09 -4.28
C SER A 40 14.02 -2.68 -5.28
N MET A 41 13.84 -4.00 -5.24
CA MET A 41 12.90 -4.70 -6.11
C MET A 41 11.43 -4.41 -5.72
N PRO A 42 10.50 -4.53 -6.67
CA PRO A 42 9.06 -4.44 -6.39
C PRO A 42 8.62 -5.41 -5.29
N PRO A 43 7.54 -5.09 -4.54
CA PRO A 43 7.05 -5.93 -3.44
C PRO A 43 6.43 -7.25 -3.93
N TRP A 44 6.27 -7.44 -5.24
CA TRP A 44 5.67 -8.62 -5.86
C TRP A 44 6.71 -9.40 -6.65
N GLY A 45 6.58 -10.72 -6.67
CA GLY A 45 7.42 -11.61 -7.46
C GLY A 45 7.12 -11.50 -8.95
N LEU A 46 7.64 -10.46 -9.60
CA LEU A 46 7.48 -10.25 -11.04
C LEU A 46 8.42 -11.17 -11.86
N PRO A 47 7.98 -11.61 -13.05
CA PRO A 47 6.71 -11.30 -13.72
C PRO A 47 5.53 -12.17 -13.27
N GLY A 48 5.74 -13.16 -12.38
CA GLY A 48 4.70 -14.12 -11.98
C GLY A 48 3.46 -13.50 -11.32
N ALA A 49 3.63 -12.36 -10.65
CA ALA A 49 2.56 -11.59 -10.02
C ALA A 49 2.12 -10.36 -10.86
N ALA A 50 2.21 -10.41 -12.19
CA ALA A 50 1.91 -9.28 -13.07
C ALA A 50 0.46 -8.74 -12.97
N THR A 51 -0.48 -9.55 -12.46
CA THR A 51 -1.89 -9.17 -12.23
C THR A 51 -2.14 -8.60 -10.84
N GLN A 52 -1.09 -8.47 -10.01
CA GLN A 52 -1.21 -7.87 -8.67
C GLN A 52 -0.85 -6.39 -8.71
N MET A 53 -1.60 -5.61 -7.94
CA MET A 53 -1.28 -4.21 -7.69
C MET A 53 -1.69 -3.79 -6.27
N GLY A 54 -1.24 -2.61 -5.83
CA GLY A 54 -1.64 -2.08 -4.54
C GLY A 54 -0.58 -1.23 -3.86
N PHE A 55 -0.78 -1.00 -2.57
CA PHE A 55 0.08 -0.21 -1.70
C PHE A 55 0.59 -1.08 -0.55
N MET A 56 1.90 -1.19 -0.43
CA MET A 56 2.56 -1.87 0.69
C MET A 56 3.47 -0.89 1.41
N SER A 57 3.26 -0.75 2.72
CA SER A 57 4.16 -0.03 3.61
C SER A 57 5.17 -0.97 4.26
N ARG A 58 6.11 -0.41 5.01
CA ARG A 58 7.08 -1.17 5.79
C ARG A 58 7.26 -0.48 7.14
N THR A 59 7.18 -1.21 8.25
CA THR A 59 7.57 -0.66 9.56
C THR A 59 8.99 -0.09 9.44
N LYS A 60 9.21 1.11 9.98
CA LYS A 60 10.55 1.72 9.95
C LYS A 60 11.52 0.79 10.69
N ASP A 61 12.67 0.51 10.08
CA ASP A 61 13.68 -0.42 10.59
C ASP A 61 13.19 -1.87 10.76
N GLY A 62 12.02 -2.21 10.18
CA GLY A 62 11.44 -3.56 10.19
C GLY A 62 11.86 -4.40 8.99
N THR A 63 11.44 -5.66 9.01
CA THR A 63 11.70 -6.64 7.95
C THR A 63 10.58 -6.68 6.91
N PRO A 64 10.73 -7.38 5.77
CA PRO A 64 9.63 -7.63 4.83
C PRO A 64 8.34 -8.19 5.41
N ALA A 65 8.41 -8.88 6.55
CA ALA A 65 7.22 -9.37 7.22
C ALA A 65 6.43 -8.27 7.95
N ASN A 66 7.05 -7.11 8.23
CA ASN A 66 6.46 -6.04 9.04
C ASN A 66 5.82 -4.94 8.16
N ALA A 67 4.57 -5.12 7.74
CA ALA A 67 3.94 -4.30 6.71
C ALA A 67 2.43 -4.14 6.90
N ASN A 68 1.92 -2.94 6.57
CA ASN A 68 0.51 -2.76 6.22
C ASN A 68 0.37 -2.84 4.70
N MET A 69 -0.72 -3.45 4.21
CA MET A 69 -0.94 -3.67 2.79
C MET A 69 -2.41 -3.51 2.40
N LEU A 70 -2.63 -2.86 1.27
CA LEU A 70 -3.86 -2.96 0.47
C LEU A 70 -3.45 -3.51 -0.90
N ARG A 71 -3.89 -4.71 -1.24
CA ARG A 71 -3.54 -5.39 -2.49
C ARG A 71 -4.80 -5.82 -3.26
N PHE A 72 -4.74 -5.68 -4.57
CA PHE A 72 -5.70 -6.20 -5.53
C PHE A 72 -5.03 -7.27 -6.39
N GLU A 73 -5.73 -8.37 -6.62
CA GLU A 73 -5.38 -9.43 -7.58
C GLU A 73 -6.46 -9.44 -8.66
N ASP A 74 -6.05 -9.26 -9.91
CA ASP A 74 -6.93 -9.18 -11.07
C ASP A 74 -6.86 -10.44 -11.96
N LYS A 75 -6.27 -11.53 -11.46
CA LYS A 75 -6.29 -12.81 -12.16
C LYS A 75 -7.71 -13.36 -12.25
N ALA A 76 -8.18 -13.55 -13.48
CA ALA A 76 -9.53 -14.06 -13.77
C ALA A 76 -9.85 -15.38 -13.02
N GLY A 77 -10.96 -15.38 -12.29
CA GLY A 77 -11.42 -16.51 -11.48
C GLY A 77 -10.67 -16.71 -10.16
N ALA A 78 -9.76 -15.80 -9.82
CA ALA A 78 -8.98 -15.78 -8.58
C ALA A 78 -8.84 -14.35 -8.03
N GLU A 79 -9.77 -13.47 -8.37
CA GLU A 79 -9.75 -12.05 -7.99
C GLU A 79 -9.79 -11.91 -6.47
N GLN A 80 -9.03 -10.96 -5.93
CA GLN A 80 -8.94 -10.78 -4.49
C GLN A 80 -8.63 -9.33 -4.11
N VAL A 81 -9.33 -8.84 -3.08
CA VAL A 81 -8.87 -7.69 -2.28
C VAL A 81 -8.30 -8.22 -0.97
N PHE A 82 -7.07 -7.83 -0.65
CA PHE A 82 -6.40 -8.18 0.59
C PHE A 82 -6.03 -6.94 1.37
N ILE A 83 -6.49 -6.87 2.62
CA ILE A 83 -6.20 -5.80 3.56
C ILE A 83 -5.45 -6.42 4.74
N GLN A 84 -4.25 -5.91 5.01
CA GLN A 84 -3.44 -6.29 6.17
C GLN A 84 -3.06 -5.06 6.97
N ALA A 85 -3.28 -5.16 8.28
CA ALA A 85 -2.71 -4.26 9.28
C ALA A 85 -1.58 -4.99 10.02
N GLU A 86 -0.43 -4.34 10.17
CA GLU A 86 0.71 -4.89 10.91
C GLU A 86 0.43 -5.02 12.41
N ARG A 87 -0.41 -4.13 12.95
CA ARG A 87 -0.69 -4.07 14.39
C ARG A 87 -2.18 -3.91 14.68
N ASN A 88 -2.69 -2.69 14.59
CA ASN A 88 -4.10 -2.37 14.86
C ASN A 88 -4.77 -1.96 13.55
N MET A 89 -6.05 -2.34 13.39
CA MET A 89 -6.92 -1.86 12.32
C MET A 89 -8.14 -1.21 12.95
N ASP A 90 -8.21 0.12 12.90
CA ASP A 90 -9.36 0.90 13.35
C ASP A 90 -10.22 1.30 12.15
N THR A 91 -11.53 1.05 12.22
CA THR A 91 -12.50 1.45 11.19
C THR A 91 -13.55 2.36 11.82
N SER A 92 -13.78 3.55 11.25
CA SER A 92 -14.80 4.49 11.72
C SER A 92 -15.74 4.86 10.57
N VAL A 93 -17.00 4.45 10.70
CA VAL A 93 -18.09 4.79 9.77
C VAL A 93 -18.97 5.85 10.46
N LYS A 94 -19.21 6.99 9.78
CA LYS A 94 -19.90 8.15 10.38
C LYS A 94 -21.43 8.13 10.25
N ASN A 95 -21.94 7.23 9.44
CA ASN A 95 -23.37 6.99 9.27
C ASN A 95 -23.58 5.46 9.30
N ASP A 96 -24.21 4.89 8.30
CA ASP A 96 -24.51 3.46 8.25
C ASP A 96 -23.39 2.62 7.62
N GLU A 97 -23.07 1.48 8.22
CA GLU A 97 -22.24 0.43 7.62
C GLU A 97 -23.16 -0.69 7.09
N SER A 98 -22.93 -1.12 5.85
CA SER A 98 -23.62 -2.28 5.27
C SER A 98 -22.59 -3.27 4.72
N HIS A 99 -22.87 -4.55 4.88
CA HIS A 99 -21.97 -5.61 4.44
C HIS A 99 -22.78 -6.78 3.86
N SER A 100 -22.51 -7.13 2.61
CA SER A 100 -23.16 -8.24 1.91
C SER A 100 -22.11 -9.19 1.36
N VAL A 101 -22.28 -10.48 1.66
CA VAL A 101 -21.37 -11.54 1.25
C VAL A 101 -22.17 -12.54 0.43
N GLY A 102 -21.82 -12.71 -0.85
CA GLY A 102 -22.57 -13.59 -1.77
C GLY A 102 -22.36 -15.09 -1.54
N ALA A 103 -21.32 -15.45 -0.78
CA ALA A 103 -21.03 -16.82 -0.38
C ALA A 103 -20.71 -16.86 1.13
N ASN A 104 -19.54 -17.36 1.53
CA ASN A 104 -19.21 -17.59 2.93
C ASN A 104 -18.41 -16.43 3.54
N ARG A 105 -18.72 -16.10 4.80
CA ARG A 105 -17.88 -15.24 5.66
C ARG A 105 -17.28 -16.09 6.78
N THR A 106 -15.95 -16.07 6.91
CA THR A 106 -15.24 -16.68 8.05
C THR A 106 -14.57 -15.58 8.86
N LYS A 107 -14.79 -15.58 10.18
CA LYS A 107 -14.18 -14.64 11.12
C LYS A 107 -13.56 -15.43 12.26
N ASN A 108 -12.27 -15.22 12.51
CA ASN A 108 -11.54 -15.83 13.62
C ASN A 108 -11.03 -14.71 14.53
N VAL A 109 -11.38 -14.78 15.81
CA VAL A 109 -10.89 -13.86 16.86
C VAL A 109 -10.23 -14.70 17.93
N ALA A 110 -8.92 -14.51 18.12
CA ALA A 110 -8.16 -15.26 19.13
C ALA A 110 -8.31 -14.68 20.55
N GLY A 111 -8.63 -13.39 20.64
CA GLY A 111 -8.91 -12.69 21.90
C GLY A 111 -10.41 -12.51 22.11
N ASN A 112 -10.78 -11.32 22.60
CA ASN A 112 -12.18 -10.99 22.88
C ASN A 112 -12.82 -10.21 21.73
N GLU A 113 -14.08 -10.50 21.48
CA GLU A 113 -14.95 -9.75 20.58
C GLU A 113 -16.09 -9.13 21.40
N THR A 114 -16.44 -7.88 21.11
CA THR A 114 -17.61 -7.19 21.66
C THR A 114 -18.37 -6.61 20.48
N THR A 115 -19.66 -6.93 20.38
CA THR A 115 -20.54 -6.57 19.26
C THR A 115 -21.82 -5.96 19.76
#